data_AF-A0A4Q9KXQ1-F1
#
_entry.id   AF-A0A4Q9KXQ1-F1
#
_cell.length_a   1.000
_cell.length_b   1.000
_cell.length_c   1.000
_cell.angle_alpha   90.00
_cell.angle_beta   90.00
_cell.angle_gamma   90.00
#
_symmetry.space_group_name_H-M   'P 1'
#
loop_
_entity.id
_entity.type
_entity.pdbx_description
1 polymer ?
#
loop_
_entity_poly.entity_id
_entity_poly.type
_entity_poly.pdbx_seq_one_letter_code
_entity_poly.pdbx_strand_id
1 'polypeptide(L)'
;MLKFGITDPTYFLDMKKNNISVIEVGITSQDSLQIVETEKLRKYDLLANELGLIYRCCVEIIPYVMTWDGIVTKYHKSHLKRLEI
;
A
#
# COMPACT_ATOMS: atom_id res chain seq x y z
N MET A 1 0.57 -18.47 10.67
CA MET A 1 -0.04 -17.13 10.55
C MET A 1 -0.92 -17.14 9.31
N LEU A 2 -2.24 -17.22 9.46
CA LEU A 2 -3.17 -17.35 8.34
C LEU A 2 -3.39 -15.97 7.69
N LYS A 3 -2.84 -15.79 6.49
CA LYS A 3 -3.15 -14.65 5.60
C LYS A 3 -4.42 -15.01 4.83
N PHE A 4 -5.55 -14.42 5.18
CA PHE A 4 -6.80 -14.60 4.44
C PHE A 4 -6.97 -13.39 3.51
N GLY A 5 -6.90 -13.60 2.20
CA GLY A 5 -7.16 -12.54 1.21
C GLY A 5 -5.97 -11.61 0.96
N ILE A 6 -5.08 -12.01 0.04
CA ILE A 6 -4.12 -11.12 -0.61
C ILE A 6 -4.77 -10.73 -1.94
N THR A 7 -5.10 -9.45 -2.12
CA THR A 7 -5.51 -8.93 -3.44
C THR A 7 -4.28 -8.48 -4.20
N ASP A 8 -4.32 -8.54 -5.52
CA ASP A 8 -3.27 -7.98 -6.36
C ASP A 8 -3.15 -6.45 -6.16
N PRO A 9 -1.94 -5.89 -6.30
CA PRO A 9 -1.71 -4.45 -6.19
C PRO A 9 -2.41 -3.71 -7.33
N THR A 10 -3.02 -2.57 -7.00
CA THR A 10 -3.59 -1.63 -7.97
C THR A 10 -2.62 -0.46 -8.15
N TYR A 11 -2.39 -0.09 -9.41
CA TYR A 11 -1.52 1.03 -9.78
C TYR A 11 -2.36 2.20 -10.27
N PHE A 12 -2.11 3.39 -9.73
CA PHE A 12 -2.72 4.63 -10.18
C PHE A 12 -1.63 5.58 -10.68
N LEU A 13 -1.75 6.03 -11.93
CA LEU A 13 -0.86 7.03 -12.52
C LEU A 13 -1.57 8.38 -12.56
N ASP A 14 -1.06 9.35 -11.81
CA ASP A 14 -1.50 10.74 -11.91
C ASP A 14 -0.54 11.51 -12.83
N MET A 15 -0.99 11.76 -14.06
CA MET A 15 -0.23 12.56 -15.02
C MET A 15 -0.11 14.04 -14.63
N LYS A 16 -1.02 14.58 -13.81
CA LYS A 16 -0.96 15.98 -13.37
C LYS A 16 0.07 16.17 -12.26
N LYS A 17 0.11 15.25 -11.29
CA LYS A 17 1.08 15.28 -10.19
C LYS A 17 2.41 14.62 -10.55
N ASN A 18 2.50 13.96 -11.72
CA ASN A 18 3.63 13.15 -12.15
C ASN A 18 4.05 12.16 -11.04
N ASN A 19 3.08 11.38 -10.54
CA ASN A 19 3.31 10.37 -9.53
C ASN A 19 2.58 9.05 -9.87
N ILE A 20 3.12 7.96 -9.35
CA ILE A 20 2.48 6.64 -9.39
C ILE A 20 2.19 6.23 -7.96
N SER A 21 0.94 5.90 -7.66
CA SER A 21 0.54 5.31 -6.39
C SER A 21 0.35 3.81 -6.55
N VAL A 22 1.04 3.03 -5.72
CA VAL A 22 0.89 1.57 -5.62
C VAL A 22 0.09 1.26 -4.37
N ILE A 23 -1.14 0.77 -4.55
CA ILE A 23 -2.06 0.47 -3.46
C ILE A 23 -2.27 -1.04 -3.41
N GLU A 24 -1.95 -1.65 -2.27
CA GLU A 24 -2.21 -3.07 -2.05
C GLU A 24 -3.07 -3.25 -0.81
N VAL A 25 -4.22 -3.88 -0.98
CA VAL A 25 -5.14 -4.20 0.11
C VAL A 25 -4.83 -5.60 0.65
N GLY A 26 -4.96 -5.81 1.96
CA GLY A 26 -4.85 -7.15 2.54
C GLY A 26 -5.63 -7.28 3.83
N ILE A 27 -6.18 -8.46 4.10
CA ILE A 27 -6.87 -8.75 5.36
C ILE A 27 -5.97 -9.62 6.24
N THR A 28 -5.84 -9.28 7.52
CA THR A 28 -4.96 -10.00 8.44
C THR A 28 -5.46 -9.98 9.89
N SER A 29 -4.81 -10.72 10.79
CA SER A 29 -5.14 -10.69 12.22
C SER A 29 -4.52 -9.46 12.89
N GLN A 30 -5.14 -8.97 13.96
CA GLN A 30 -4.67 -7.80 14.70
C GLN A 30 -3.18 -7.89 15.10
N ASP A 31 -2.74 -9.08 15.54
CA ASP A 31 -1.37 -9.32 16.00
C ASP A 31 -0.31 -9.23 14.89
N SER A 32 -0.73 -9.34 13.62
CA SER A 32 0.17 -9.38 12.47
C SER A 32 0.12 -8.13 11.60
N LEU A 33 -0.66 -7.12 11.99
CA LEU A 33 -0.88 -5.90 11.21
C LEU A 33 0.42 -5.17 10.85
N GLN A 34 1.29 -4.92 11.83
CA GLN A 34 2.58 -4.24 11.59
C GLN A 34 3.53 -5.04 10.70
N ILE A 35 3.53 -6.37 10.88
CA ILE A 35 4.40 -7.28 10.11
C ILE A 35 3.95 -7.28 8.65
N VAL A 36 2.65 -7.42 8.40
CA VAL A 36 2.09 -7.42 7.04
C VAL A 36 2.28 -6.07 6.35
N GLU A 37 2.06 -4.94 7.05
CA GLU A 37 2.35 -3.61 6.50
C GLU A 37 3.82 -3.48 6.06
N THR A 38 4.75 -3.91 6.90
CA THR A 38 6.20 -3.84 6.61
C THR A 38 6.61 -4.78 5.47
N GLU A 39 6.08 -6.00 5.44
CA GLU A 39 6.33 -6.96 4.37
C GLU A 39 5.84 -6.41 3.02
N LYS A 40 4.66 -5.80 2.98
CA LYS A 40 4.10 -5.20 1.76
C LYS A 40 4.94 -4.01 1.29
N LEU A 41 5.38 -3.12 2.18
CA LEU A 41 6.29 -2.03 1.80
C LEU A 41 7.57 -2.55 1.15
N ARG A 42 8.21 -3.56 1.77
CA ARG A 42 9.46 -4.14 1.24
C ARG A 42 9.28 -4.86 -0.09
N LYS A 43 8.14 -5.52 -0.30
CA LYS A 43 7.83 -6.25 -1.55
C LYS A 43 7.85 -5.34 -2.77
N TYR A 44 7.39 -4.10 -2.65
CA TYR A 44 7.27 -3.17 -3.76
C TYR A 44 8.39 -2.13 -3.84
N ASP A 45 9.36 -2.15 -2.92
CA ASP A 45 10.44 -1.16 -2.89
C ASP A 45 11.30 -1.19 -4.16
N LEU A 46 11.66 -2.39 -4.63
CA LEU A 46 12.40 -2.55 -5.89
C LEU A 46 11.56 -2.10 -7.11
N LEU A 47 10.29 -2.52 -7.17
CA LEU A 47 9.36 -2.14 -8.23
C LEU A 47 9.15 -0.62 -8.28
N ALA A 48 9.06 0.03 -7.13
CA ALA A 48 8.91 1.48 -7.04
C ALA A 48 10.12 2.21 -7.62
N ASN A 49 11.34 1.71 -7.36
CA ASN A 49 12.55 2.26 -7.95
C ASN A 49 12.58 2.10 -9.48
N GLU A 50 12.23 0.93 -10.00
CA GLU A 50 12.18 0.69 -11.45
C GLU A 50 11.12 1.56 -12.14
N LEU A 51 9.91 1.64 -11.57
CA LEU A 51 8.84 2.50 -12.07
C LEU A 51 9.22 3.97 -12.04
N GLY A 52 9.87 4.43 -10.97
CA GLY A 52 10.36 5.80 -10.84
C GLY A 52 11.40 6.15 -11.92
N LEU A 53 12.25 5.19 -12.30
CA LEU A 53 13.23 5.38 -13.37
C LEU A 53 12.58 5.40 -14.76
N ILE A 54 11.64 4.48 -15.04
CA ILE A 54 10.98 4.36 -16.35
C ILE A 54 10.12 5.59 -16.65
N TYR A 55 9.27 5.96 -15.68
CA TYR A 55 8.31 7.05 -15.86
C TYR A 55 8.85 8.41 -15.42
N ARG A 56 10.06 8.47 -14.84
CA ARG A 56 10.67 9.69 -14.29
C ARG A 56 9.71 10.43 -13.34
N CYS A 57 9.06 9.68 -12.46
CA CYS A 57 8.01 10.15 -11.55
C CYS A 57 8.26 9.67 -10.12
N CYS A 58 7.64 10.33 -9.14
CA CYS A 58 7.66 9.85 -7.76
C CYS A 58 6.72 8.64 -7.63
N VAL A 59 7.20 7.57 -6.99
CA VAL A 59 6.38 6.38 -6.72
C VAL A 59 6.08 6.31 -5.23
N GLU A 60 4.81 6.19 -4.90
CA GLU A 60 4.33 6.14 -3.53
C GLU A 60 3.66 4.79 -3.24
N ILE A 61 4.16 4.08 -2.22
CA ILE A 61 3.62 2.79 -1.81
C ILE A 61 2.68 3.02 -0.62
N ILE A 62 1.43 2.56 -0.75
CA ILE A 62 0.37 2.71 0.23
C ILE A 62 -0.19 1.31 0.54
N PRO A 63 0.36 0.60 1.55
CA PRO A 63 -0.23 -0.65 2.01
C PRO A 63 -1.50 -0.35 2.79
N TYR A 64 -2.62 -0.99 2.44
CA TYR A 64 -3.87 -0.86 3.17
C TYR A 64 -4.24 -2.21 3.79
N VAL A 65 -4.04 -2.34 5.09
CA VAL A 65 -4.30 -3.59 5.81
C VAL A 65 -5.62 -3.48 6.57
N MET A 66 -6.44 -4.51 6.61
CA MET A 66 -7.68 -4.52 7.40
C MET A 66 -7.66 -5.71 8.34
N THR A 67 -8.21 -5.54 9.53
CA THR A 67 -8.53 -6.68 10.39
C THR A 67 -9.94 -7.16 10.10
N TRP A 68 -10.17 -8.47 10.20
CA TRP A 68 -11.51 -9.05 10.05
C TRP A 68 -12.47 -8.53 11.13
N ASP A 69 -11.94 -8.12 12.28
CA ASP A 69 -12.65 -7.51 13.42
C ASP A 69 -13.13 -6.07 13.17
N GLY A 70 -12.94 -5.52 11.98
CA GLY A 70 -13.40 -4.17 11.62
C GLY A 70 -12.55 -3.03 12.15
N ILE A 71 -11.43 -3.31 12.84
CA ILE A 71 -10.45 -2.29 13.19
C ILE A 71 -9.61 -2.01 11.95
N VAL A 72 -9.96 -0.92 11.27
CA VAL A 72 -9.12 -0.33 10.21
C VAL A 72 -7.82 0.15 10.84
N THR A 73 -6.69 -0.02 10.14
CA THR A 73 -5.34 0.24 10.67
C THR A 73 -5.24 1.51 11.51
N LYS A 74 -4.32 1.51 12.48
CA LYS A 74 -3.89 2.74 13.19
C LYS A 74 -3.56 3.91 12.24
N TYR A 75 -3.24 3.61 10.98
CA TYR A 75 -2.82 4.55 9.95
C TYR A 75 -3.92 4.91 8.94
N HIS A 76 -5.17 4.47 9.13
CA HIS A 76 -6.28 4.77 8.22
C HIS A 76 -6.36 6.25 7.85
N LYS A 77 -6.29 7.14 8.87
CA LYS A 77 -6.29 8.59 8.69
C LYS A 77 -5.05 9.11 7.95
N SER A 78 -3.89 8.48 8.13
CA SER A 78 -2.65 8.86 7.45
C SER A 78 -2.69 8.48 5.97
N HIS A 79 -3.15 7.26 5.65
CA HIS A 79 -3.32 6.81 4.28
C HIS A 79 -4.38 7.63 3.53
N LEU A 80 -5.51 7.96 4.18
CA LEU A 80 -6.51 8.85 3.59
C LEU A 80 -5.96 10.26 3.30
N LYS A 81 -5.15 10.84 4.20
CA LYS A 81 -4.48 12.12 3.93
C LYS A 81 -3.53 12.07 2.75
N ARG A 82 -2.79 10.96 2.58
CA ARG A 82 -1.85 10.76 1.47
C ARG A 82 -2.55 10.60 0.12
N LEU A 83 -3.76 10.03 0.13
CA LEU A 83 -4.57 9.86 -1.09
C LEU A 83 -5.26 11.14 -1.57
N GLU A 84 -5.26 12.23 -0.77
CA GLU A 84 -5.85 13.54 -1.12
C GLU A 84 -7.19 13.46 -1.91
N ILE A 85 -8.13 12.62 -1.44
CA ILE A 85 -9.53 12.61 -1.91
C ILE A 85 -10.29 13.75 -1.24
#